data_AF-A0A534S802-F1
#
_entry.id   AF-A0A534S802-F1
#
_cell.length_a   1.000
_cell.length_b   1.000
_cell.length_c   1.000
_cell.angle_alpha   90.00
_cell.angle_beta   90.00
_cell.angle_gamma   90.00
#
_symmetry.space_group_name_H-M   'P 1'
#
loop_
_entity.id
_entity.type
_entity.pdbx_description
1 polymer ?
#
loop_
_entity_poly.entity_id
_entity_poly.type
_entity_poly.pdbx_seq_one_letter_code
_entity_poly.pdbx_strand_id
1 'polypeptide(L)'
;MSDAIEGQPVSVQRVSSPDPIWPSHPEQDVILPIQFSRIFNRELRLERERLLMFAVLEDGITAYLTHARARTRRGREAFAEVNEWVSSPDRRRLFAFETICDVLAIDASCLRHALSERQGQRRRLRCRPTSTAARGSRSAQTRGVMEGARRVNGRA
;
A
#
# COMPACT_ATOMS: atom_id res chain seq x y z
N MET A 1 28.07 55.98 63.44
CA MET A 1 28.15 57.34 62.88
C MET A 1 29.23 57.28 61.82
N SER A 2 29.07 56.63 60.66
CA SER A 2 27.95 56.61 59.70
C SER A 2 27.67 57.99 59.14
N ASP A 3 28.33 58.29 58.01
CA ASP A 3 27.98 59.20 56.91
C ASP A 3 29.15 59.06 55.90
N ALA A 4 29.02 59.13 54.58
CA ALA A 4 27.92 58.95 53.65
C ALA A 4 28.57 58.63 52.29
N ILE A 5 27.94 57.71 51.54
CA ILE A 5 27.67 57.72 50.09
C ILE A 5 28.49 58.69 49.23
N GLU A 6 29.14 58.20 48.16
CA GLU A 6 28.71 58.41 46.76
C GLU A 6 29.72 57.78 45.79
N GLY A 7 29.23 56.91 44.90
CA GLY A 7 30.03 56.32 43.83
C GLY A 7 30.46 57.36 42.80
N GLN A 8 31.67 57.22 42.27
CA GLN A 8 32.09 57.92 41.06
C GLN A 8 31.91 56.99 39.85
N PRO A 9 31.20 57.43 38.79
CA PRO A 9 30.74 56.59 37.70
C PRO A 9 31.86 56.25 36.71
N VAL A 10 31.92 54.98 36.30
CA VAL A 10 32.68 54.54 35.13
C VAL A 10 32.06 55.19 33.88
N SER A 11 32.84 56.06 33.25
CA SER A 11 32.53 56.66 31.95
C SER A 11 32.51 55.58 30.87
N VAL A 12 31.33 55.00 30.61
CA VAL A 12 31.07 54.23 29.40
C VAL A 12 30.87 55.22 28.26
N GLN A 13 31.86 55.34 27.38
CA GLN A 13 31.67 55.98 26.09
C GLN A 13 31.49 54.92 25.00
N ARG A 14 30.69 55.35 24.00
CA ARG A 14 30.44 54.77 22.67
C ARG A 14 29.27 53.77 22.62
N VAL A 15 28.32 53.84 21.69
CA VAL A 15 28.21 54.46 20.36
C VAL A 15 26.76 54.94 20.22
N SER A 16 26.54 56.21 19.88
CA SER A 16 25.29 56.61 19.22
C SER A 16 25.55 56.57 17.72
N SER A 17 24.99 55.58 17.03
CA SER A 17 24.76 55.65 15.59
C SER A 17 23.24 55.76 15.42
N PRO A 18 22.71 56.68 14.60
CA PRO A 18 21.29 56.75 14.35
C PRO A 18 20.86 55.50 13.57
N ASP A 19 19.75 54.89 13.99
CA ASP A 19 19.18 53.70 13.37
C ASP A 19 18.92 53.90 11.88
N PRO A 20 19.34 52.96 11.01
CA PRO A 20 18.69 52.82 9.73
C PRO A 20 17.41 52.00 9.97
N ILE A 21 16.26 52.68 9.91
CA ILE A 21 14.93 52.07 9.84
C ILE A 21 14.89 51.14 8.63
N TRP A 22 15.16 49.86 8.87
CA TRP A 22 14.81 48.80 7.94
C TRP A 22 14.24 47.62 8.73
N PRO A 23 12.95 47.30 8.61
CA PRO A 23 12.49 45.95 8.92
C PRO A 23 12.95 45.04 7.77
N SER A 24 14.25 44.74 7.70
CA SER A 24 14.79 43.94 6.59
C SER A 24 15.95 43.02 6.96
N HIS A 25 16.05 42.61 8.22
CA HIS A 25 16.76 41.37 8.51
C HIS A 25 15.72 40.26 8.67
N PRO A 26 15.55 39.36 7.69
CA PRO A 26 15.16 38.02 8.06
C PRO A 26 16.24 37.59 9.05
N GLU A 27 15.89 37.47 10.32
CA GLU A 27 16.69 36.70 11.28
C GLU A 27 16.73 35.29 10.70
N GLN A 28 17.67 35.04 9.79
CA GLN A 28 18.00 33.71 9.38
C GLN A 28 18.72 33.14 10.59
N ASP A 29 17.97 32.43 11.43
CA ASP A 29 18.51 31.67 12.54
C ASP A 29 19.72 30.89 12.04
N VAL A 30 20.91 31.30 12.47
CA VAL A 30 22.16 30.62 12.11
C VAL A 30 22.17 29.30 12.85
N ILE A 31 21.75 28.23 12.17
CA ILE A 31 21.75 26.88 12.73
C ILE A 31 23.20 26.44 12.88
N LEU A 32 23.65 26.23 14.12
CA LEU A 32 24.98 25.69 14.38
C LEU A 32 25.09 24.26 13.82
N PRO A 33 26.27 23.79 13.37
CA PRO A 33 26.43 22.43 12.84
C PRO A 33 25.89 21.32 13.77
N ILE A 34 26.01 21.53 15.09
CA ILE A 34 25.48 20.61 16.11
C ILE A 34 23.94 20.59 16.13
N GLN A 35 23.28 21.73 15.91
CA GLN A 35 21.82 21.86 15.82
C GLN A 35 21.32 21.32 14.47
N PHE A 36 22.04 21.60 13.38
CA PHE A 36 21.77 21.09 12.04
C PHE A 36 21.69 19.56 12.06
N SER A 37 22.69 18.90 12.66
CA SER A 37 22.69 17.44 12.75
C SER A 37 21.50 16.89 13.54
N ARG A 38 20.97 17.59 14.56
CA ARG A 38 19.87 17.09 15.38
C ARG A 38 18.51 17.25 14.68
N ILE A 39 18.29 18.39 14.02
CA ILE A 39 17.04 18.71 13.33
C ILE A 39 16.94 17.90 12.03
N PHE A 40 17.95 18.02 11.17
CA PHE A 40 17.94 17.37 9.86
C PHE A 40 18.06 15.85 9.96
N ASN A 41 18.88 15.28 10.86
CA ASN A 41 18.90 13.82 10.97
C ASN A 41 17.57 13.27 11.48
N ARG A 42 16.82 14.00 12.31
CA ARG A 42 15.50 13.55 12.76
C ARG A 42 14.49 13.58 11.62
N GLU A 43 14.44 14.67 10.87
CA GLU A 43 13.55 14.82 9.71
C GLU A 43 13.89 13.83 8.60
N LEU A 44 15.17 13.73 8.22
CA LEU A 44 15.66 12.75 7.24
C LEU A 44 15.49 11.30 7.73
N ARG A 45 15.57 11.01 9.03
CA ARG A 45 15.30 9.67 9.57
C ARG A 45 13.82 9.33 9.46
N LEU A 46 12.94 10.25 9.82
CA LEU A 46 11.49 10.06 9.68
C LEU A 46 11.12 9.87 8.20
N GLU A 47 11.76 10.59 7.28
CA GLU A 47 11.60 10.36 5.84
C GLU A 47 12.10 8.98 5.41
N ARG A 48 13.28 8.54 5.88
CA ARG A 48 13.83 7.21 5.56
C ARG A 48 12.95 6.08 6.10
N GLU A 49 12.40 6.22 7.30
CA GLU A 49 11.46 5.27 7.89
C GLU A 49 10.17 5.20 7.06
N ARG A 50 9.62 6.35 6.65
CA ARG A 50 8.44 6.39 5.76
C ARG A 50 8.72 5.78 4.39
N LEU A 51 9.90 6.04 3.81
CA LEU A 51 10.33 5.42 2.56
C LEU A 51 10.48 3.90 2.71
N LEU A 52 10.99 3.42 3.84
CA LEU A 52 11.06 1.98 4.12
C LEU A 52 9.65 1.38 4.24
N MET A 53 8.74 2.04 4.94
CA MET A 53 7.34 1.61 5.04
C MET A 53 6.66 1.58 3.67
N PHE A 54 6.93 2.57 2.81
CA PHE A 54 6.46 2.58 1.42
C PHE A 54 7.04 1.41 0.62
N ALA A 55 8.35 1.14 0.74
CA ALA A 55 8.99 0.02 0.06
C ALA A 55 8.40 -1.33 0.51
N VAL A 56 8.13 -1.51 1.80
CA VAL A 56 7.45 -2.70 2.34
C VAL A 56 6.02 -2.82 1.79
N LEU A 57 5.30 -1.70 1.69
CA LEU A 57 3.96 -1.67 1.12
C LEU A 57 3.97 -2.05 -0.37
N GLU A 58 4.89 -1.48 -1.14
CA GLU A 58 5.06 -1.75 -2.56
C GLU A 58 5.41 -3.21 -2.81
N ASP A 59 6.37 -3.76 -2.07
CA ASP A 59 6.78 -5.16 -2.17
C ASP A 59 5.61 -6.09 -1.79
N GLY A 60 4.92 -5.81 -0.69
CA GLY A 60 3.75 -6.57 -0.25
C GLY A 60 2.61 -6.56 -1.29
N ILE A 61 2.29 -5.40 -1.86
CA ILE A 61 1.27 -5.28 -2.92
C ILE A 61 1.73 -6.02 -4.19
N THR A 62 2.99 -5.92 -4.55
CA THR A 62 3.57 -6.61 -5.71
C THR A 62 3.50 -8.12 -5.54
N ALA A 63 3.87 -8.63 -4.37
CA ALA A 63 3.76 -10.04 -4.01
C ALA A 63 2.30 -10.51 -4.03
N TYR A 64 1.38 -9.73 -3.46
CA TYR A 64 -0.07 -10.01 -3.46
C TYR A 64 -0.60 -10.17 -4.89
N LEU A 65 -0.28 -9.24 -5.77
CA LEU A 65 -0.77 -9.22 -7.14
C LEU A 65 -0.09 -10.26 -8.05
N THR A 66 1.18 -10.58 -7.78
CA THR A 66 1.96 -11.55 -8.56
C THR A 66 1.56 -12.98 -8.22
N HIS A 67 1.44 -13.28 -6.92
CA HIS A 67 1.14 -14.62 -6.44
C HIS A 67 -0.35 -14.95 -6.35
N ALA A 68 -1.23 -13.97 -6.62
CA ALA A 68 -2.69 -14.15 -6.69
C ALA A 68 -3.16 -15.33 -7.59
N ARG A 69 -2.29 -15.87 -8.46
CA ARG A 69 -2.57 -16.98 -9.37
C ARG A 69 -1.44 -18.02 -9.46
N ALA A 70 -0.53 -18.04 -8.49
CA ALA A 70 0.57 -18.99 -8.50
C ALA A 70 0.03 -20.43 -8.48
N ARG A 71 0.50 -21.27 -9.41
CA ARG A 71 0.11 -22.69 -9.51
C ARG A 71 1.00 -23.61 -8.67
N THR A 72 2.17 -23.10 -8.28
CA THR A 72 3.15 -23.81 -7.46
C THR A 72 2.76 -23.74 -5.98
N ARG A 73 3.14 -24.77 -5.20
CA ARG A 73 2.89 -24.80 -3.75
C ARG A 73 3.49 -23.59 -3.05
N ARG A 74 4.78 -23.32 -3.31
CA ARG A 74 5.51 -22.16 -2.78
C ARG A 74 4.83 -20.82 -3.06
N GLY A 75 4.31 -20.63 -4.27
CA GLY A 75 3.63 -19.37 -4.60
C GLY A 75 2.27 -19.23 -3.93
N ARG A 76 1.57 -20.33 -3.61
CA ARG A 76 0.33 -20.30 -2.81
C ARG A 76 0.62 -19.98 -1.35
N GLU A 77 1.70 -20.55 -0.79
CA GLU A 77 2.17 -20.26 0.56
C GLU A 77 2.55 -18.77 0.70
N ALA A 78 3.36 -18.24 -0.23
CA ALA A 78 3.71 -16.82 -0.25
C ALA A 78 2.48 -15.90 -0.41
N PHE A 79 1.50 -16.29 -1.23
CA PHE A 79 0.25 -15.53 -1.34
C PHE A 79 -0.54 -15.54 -0.02
N ALA A 80 -0.63 -16.68 0.65
CA ALA A 80 -1.38 -16.81 1.90
C ALA A 80 -0.79 -15.91 2.99
N GLU A 81 0.53 -15.90 3.13
CA GLU A 81 1.26 -15.04 4.08
C GLU A 81 0.96 -13.56 3.83
N VAL A 82 1.11 -13.10 2.58
CA VAL A 82 0.85 -11.70 2.24
C VAL A 82 -0.63 -11.35 2.37
N ASN A 83 -1.53 -12.26 2.00
CA ASN A 83 -2.97 -12.05 2.16
C ASN A 83 -3.37 -11.95 3.65
N GLU A 84 -2.77 -12.76 4.52
CA GLU A 84 -2.94 -12.66 5.96
C GLU A 84 -2.44 -11.31 6.49
N TRP A 85 -1.26 -10.88 6.06
CA TRP A 85 -0.71 -9.57 6.42
C TRP A 85 -1.62 -8.41 5.99
N VAL A 86 -2.12 -8.40 4.75
CA VAL A 86 -3.06 -7.38 4.24
C VAL A 86 -4.39 -7.42 4.99
N SER A 87 -4.88 -8.61 5.35
CA SER A 87 -6.18 -8.79 6.01
C SER A 87 -6.13 -8.57 7.52
N SER A 88 -4.94 -8.52 8.11
CA SER A 88 -4.76 -8.35 9.55
C SER A 88 -5.20 -6.95 10.00
N PRO A 89 -6.05 -6.85 11.05
CA PRO A 89 -6.42 -5.57 11.66
C PRO A 89 -5.39 -5.11 12.72
N ASP A 90 -4.29 -5.85 12.90
CA ASP A 90 -3.29 -5.52 13.92
C ASP A 90 -2.58 -4.20 13.60
N ARG A 91 -2.38 -3.37 14.63
CA ARG A 91 -1.65 -2.09 14.59
C ARG A 91 -0.43 -2.07 15.51
N ARG A 92 -0.19 -3.14 16.27
CA ARG A 92 0.87 -3.19 17.28
C ARG A 92 2.26 -3.36 16.68
N ARG A 93 2.35 -3.93 15.47
CA ARG A 93 3.63 -4.15 14.76
C ARG A 93 3.96 -2.93 13.90
N LEU A 94 5.24 -2.56 13.86
CA LEU A 94 5.75 -1.41 13.09
C LEU A 94 5.46 -1.50 11.59
N PHE A 95 5.54 -2.72 11.03
CA PHE A 95 5.23 -3.01 9.63
C PHE A 95 3.90 -3.75 9.49
N ALA A 96 2.96 -3.55 10.41
CA ALA A 96 1.59 -3.98 10.15
C ALA A 96 1.00 -3.17 9.00
N PHE A 97 0.15 -3.81 8.19
CA PHE A 97 -0.49 -3.16 7.05
C PHE A 97 -1.25 -1.89 7.46
N GLU A 98 -2.03 -1.96 8.55
CA GLU A 98 -2.75 -0.81 9.11
C GLU A 98 -1.80 0.33 9.52
N THR A 99 -0.75 0.02 10.29
CA THR A 99 0.24 1.01 10.74
C THR A 99 0.92 1.71 9.57
N ILE A 100 1.28 0.96 8.53
CA ILE A 100 1.90 1.53 7.33
C ILE A 100 0.91 2.44 6.59
N CYS A 101 -0.34 2.00 6.42
CA CYS A 101 -1.38 2.81 5.80
C CYS A 101 -1.63 4.12 6.58
N ASP A 102 -1.70 4.05 7.90
CA ASP A 102 -1.87 5.22 8.78
C ASP A 102 -0.71 6.22 8.61
N VAL A 103 0.55 5.76 8.62
CA VAL A 103 1.74 6.62 8.49
C VAL A 103 1.87 7.24 7.09
N LEU A 104 1.45 6.51 6.06
CA LEU A 104 1.45 6.97 4.66
C LEU A 104 0.17 7.74 4.28
N ALA A 105 -0.76 7.95 5.22
CA ALA A 105 -2.05 8.59 5.00
C ALA A 105 -2.88 7.93 3.87
N ILE A 106 -2.87 6.60 3.82
CA ILE A 106 -3.64 5.77 2.89
C ILE A 106 -4.79 5.14 3.67
N ASP A 107 -6.02 5.16 3.12
CA ASP A 107 -7.13 4.41 3.71
C ASP A 107 -6.95 2.90 3.48
N ALA A 108 -6.67 2.17 4.56
CA ALA A 108 -6.44 0.73 4.54
C ALA A 108 -7.65 -0.04 3.98
N SER A 109 -8.87 0.43 4.27
CA SER A 109 -10.11 -0.22 3.83
C SER A 109 -10.30 -0.12 2.31
N CYS A 110 -10.13 1.08 1.76
CA CYS A 110 -10.17 1.34 0.33
C CYS A 110 -9.07 0.55 -0.40
N LEU A 111 -7.85 0.52 0.14
CA LEU A 111 -6.75 -0.24 -0.45
C LEU A 111 -7.06 -1.74 -0.51
N ARG A 112 -7.59 -2.32 0.58
CA ARG A 112 -8.05 -3.73 0.59
C ARG A 112 -9.15 -3.97 -0.43
N HIS A 113 -10.13 -3.07 -0.53
CA HIS A 113 -11.21 -3.19 -1.49
C HIS A 113 -10.66 -3.23 -2.92
N ALA A 114 -9.79 -2.28 -3.28
CA ALA A 114 -9.14 -2.22 -4.59
C ALA A 114 -8.31 -3.47 -4.91
N LEU A 115 -7.56 -4.01 -3.94
CA LEU A 115 -6.80 -5.25 -4.10
C LEU A 115 -7.72 -6.46 -4.34
N SER A 116 -8.84 -6.53 -3.62
CA SER A 116 -9.83 -7.62 -3.75
C SER A 116 -10.56 -7.58 -5.10
N GLU A 117 -10.99 -6.40 -5.54
CA GLU A 117 -11.64 -6.20 -6.84
C GLU A 117 -10.69 -6.55 -7.97
N ARG A 118 -9.43 -6.08 -7.90
CA ARG A 118 -8.43 -6.39 -8.93
C ARG A 118 -8.13 -7.87 -8.99
N GLN A 119 -8.10 -8.57 -7.85
CA GLN A 119 -7.96 -10.01 -7.80
C GLN A 119 -9.16 -10.70 -8.48
N GLY A 120 -10.39 -10.27 -8.16
CA GLY A 120 -11.63 -10.76 -8.77
C GLY A 120 -11.69 -10.53 -10.27
N GLN A 121 -11.31 -9.34 -10.75
CA GLN A 121 -11.27 -9.01 -12.17
C GLN A 121 -10.23 -9.85 -12.89
N ARG A 122 -9.03 -10.00 -12.33
CA ARG A 122 -8.03 -10.92 -12.89
C ARG A 122 -8.64 -12.30 -13.01
N ARG A 123 -9.26 -12.86 -11.95
CA ARG A 123 -9.98 -14.16 -11.95
C ARG A 123 -10.95 -14.26 -13.14
N ARG A 124 -11.84 -13.29 -13.33
CA ARG A 124 -12.81 -13.22 -14.43
C ARG A 124 -12.17 -13.22 -15.82
N LEU A 125 -11.07 -12.50 -16.03
CA LEU A 125 -10.36 -12.48 -17.34
C LEU A 125 -9.84 -13.85 -17.79
N ARG A 126 -9.67 -14.84 -16.89
CA ARG A 126 -9.34 -16.23 -17.29
C ARG A 126 -10.57 -17.11 -17.47
N CYS A 127 -11.69 -16.76 -16.85
CA CYS A 127 -12.98 -17.38 -17.09
C CYS A 127 -13.68 -16.70 -18.26
N ARG A 128 -12.96 -16.38 -19.35
CA ARG A 128 -13.63 -16.18 -20.63
C ARG A 128 -13.95 -17.59 -21.12
N PRO A 129 -15.21 -18.06 -21.05
CA PRO A 129 -15.54 -19.33 -21.67
C PRO A 129 -15.27 -19.10 -23.15
N THR A 130 -14.22 -19.72 -23.70
CA THR A 130 -14.13 -19.94 -25.13
C THR A 130 -15.17 -21.01 -25.47
N SER A 131 -16.45 -20.67 -25.28
CA SER A 131 -17.59 -21.43 -25.76
C SER A 131 -17.78 -21.07 -27.22
N THR A 132 -16.87 -21.57 -28.04
CA THR A 132 -17.09 -21.84 -29.46
C THR A 132 -16.64 -23.27 -29.70
N ALA A 133 -17.15 -24.19 -28.90
CA ALA A 133 -16.93 -25.63 -29.04
C ALA A 133 -18.18 -26.39 -28.61
N ALA A 134 -19.31 -26.08 -29.25
CA ALA A 134 -20.49 -26.95 -29.29
C ALA A 134 -21.51 -26.43 -30.32
N ARG A 135 -21.16 -26.49 -31.61
CA ARG A 135 -22.18 -26.56 -32.67
C ARG A 135 -21.85 -27.77 -33.55
N GLY A 136 -21.92 -28.93 -32.90
CA GLY A 136 -21.68 -30.24 -33.49
C GLY A 136 -22.81 -31.20 -33.16
N SER A 137 -24.07 -30.74 -33.20
CA SER A 137 -25.23 -31.62 -33.25
C SER A 137 -25.42 -32.10 -34.69
N ARG A 138 -24.61 -33.07 -35.11
CA ARG A 138 -24.98 -33.98 -36.20
C ARG A 138 -25.39 -35.31 -35.58
N SER A 139 -26.64 -35.40 -35.15
CA SER A 139 -27.30 -36.70 -34.97
C SER A 139 -28.00 -37.06 -36.28
N ALA A 140 -27.23 -37.63 -37.21
CA ALA A 140 -27.80 -38.48 -38.25
C ALA A 140 -28.11 -39.84 -37.60
N GLN A 141 -29.31 -39.98 -37.02
CA GLN A 141 -29.83 -41.28 -36.59
C GLN A 141 -30.81 -41.75 -37.66
N THR A 142 -30.44 -42.86 -38.28
CA THR A 142 -31.03 -43.49 -39.44
C THR A 142 -32.46 -43.95 -39.19
N ARG A 143 -33.30 -43.65 -40.19
CA ARG A 143 -34.68 -44.11 -40.32
C ARG A 143 -34.66 -45.57 -40.78
N GLY A 144 -34.74 -46.49 -39.82
CA GLY A 144 -34.88 -47.93 -40.08
C GLY A 144 -36.24 -48.25 -40.70
N VAL A 145 -36.22 -48.71 -41.95
CA VAL A 145 -37.30 -49.40 -42.65
C VAL A 145 -37.03 -50.90 -42.50
N MET A 146 -37.99 -51.67 -41.99
CA MET A 146 -38.25 -53.10 -42.21
C MET A 146 -39.55 -53.42 -41.44
N GLU A 147 -40.72 -53.48 -42.07
CA GLU A 147 -41.23 -54.52 -42.97
C GLU A 147 -41.46 -55.87 -42.26
N GLY A 148 -42.68 -56.38 -42.44
CA GLY A 148 -43.37 -57.23 -41.49
C GLY A 148 -43.08 -58.73 -41.57
N ALA A 149 -43.63 -59.47 -40.61
CA ALA A 149 -43.91 -60.88 -40.77
C ALA A 149 -45.00 -61.33 -39.77
N ARG A 150 -46.20 -61.46 -40.31
CA ARG A 150 -47.33 -62.21 -39.79
C ARG A 150 -46.92 -63.68 -39.61
N ARG A 151 -47.05 -64.26 -38.41
CA ARG A 151 -47.30 -65.70 -38.25
C ARG A 151 -48.41 -65.95 -37.23
N VAL A 152 -49.43 -66.59 -37.77
CA VAL A 152 -50.58 -67.20 -37.12
C VAL A 152 -50.08 -68.47 -36.44
N ASN A 153 -50.34 -68.64 -35.14
CA ASN A 153 -50.18 -69.93 -34.47
C ASN A 153 -51.56 -70.56 -34.27
N GLY A 154 -51.75 -71.72 -34.87
CA GLY A 154 -52.88 -72.61 -34.62
C GLY A 154 -52.45 -73.86 -33.86
N ARG A 155 -53.45 -74.48 -33.22
CA ARG A 155 -53.55 -75.85 -32.66
C ARG A 155 -52.74 -76.16 -31.40
N ALA A 156 -53.46 -76.52 -30.32
CA ALA A 156 -53.97 -77.88 -30.13
C ALA A 156 -55.37 -77.80 -29.49
#